data_AF-A0AAU3HJS6-F1
#
_entry.id   AF-A0AAU3HJS6-F1
#
_cell.length_a   1.000
_cell.length_b   1.000
_cell.length_c   1.000
_cell.angle_alpha   90.00
_cell.angle_beta   90.00
_cell.angle_gamma   90.00
#
_symmetry.space_group_name_H-M   'P 1'
#
loop_
_entity.id
_entity.type
_entity.pdbx_description
1 polymer ?
#
loop_
_entity_poly.entity_id
_entity_poly.type
_entity_poly.pdbx_seq_one_letter_code
_entity_poly.pdbx_strand_id
1 'polypeptide(L)'
;MPSVRTRRAVGVATVVLASALLVFGVRLATRGDPPVDDATRVWCLSAAHRPGLVDAARALGLATPGPTEGQLSWSGRQGSPEQWQADRRADFDRTCRALTAAARLDRAGAGTPPPSPWATLLPSILLAAASAALAGWFSRRSATAGTRRTEADALRAATREYALAVESLLSHVERVTPGPFPGVDDLRARRRELASRLHTVTGAHPRWRLARRLGDALDASAGPLHDVPRGGTADDPRRAEWVRGQRTELSRLEAQVEQVAQAVENPGLVPGRTPAGVR
;
A
#
# COMPACT_ATOMS: atom_id res chain seq x y z
N MET A 1 -5.25 -18.47 19.35
CA MET A 1 -4.68 -17.21 18.82
C MET A 1 -3.67 -17.52 17.71
N PRO A 2 -4.00 -17.28 16.42
CA PRO A 2 -3.07 -17.51 15.32
C PRO A 2 -1.93 -16.49 15.38
N SER A 3 -0.68 -16.99 15.35
CA SER A 3 0.53 -16.19 15.52
C SER A 3 0.61 -15.01 14.54
N VAL A 4 1.09 -13.85 14.99
CA VAL A 4 1.24 -12.64 14.15
C VAL A 4 2.15 -12.89 12.93
N ARG A 5 2.99 -13.93 12.95
CA ARG A 5 3.86 -14.32 11.84
C ARG A 5 3.10 -14.92 10.66
N THR A 6 2.04 -15.70 10.89
CA THR A 6 1.25 -16.29 9.78
C THR A 6 0.46 -15.23 9.00
N ARG A 7 0.03 -14.13 9.64
CA ARG A 7 -0.67 -13.04 8.95
C ARG A 7 0.20 -12.23 8.00
N ARG A 8 1.51 -12.09 8.29
CA ARG A 8 2.44 -11.37 7.40
C ARG A 8 2.82 -12.21 6.16
N ALA A 9 2.97 -13.52 6.33
CA ALA A 9 3.27 -14.41 5.21
C ALA A 9 2.15 -14.43 4.15
N VAL A 10 0.89 -14.43 4.59
CA VAL A 10 -0.26 -14.44 3.69
C VAL A 10 -0.36 -13.15 2.87
N GLY A 11 -0.07 -11.99 3.47
CA GLY A 11 -0.11 -10.70 2.76
C GLY A 11 1.00 -10.52 1.72
N VAL A 12 2.19 -11.06 1.98
CA VAL A 12 3.30 -11.02 1.01
C VAL A 12 3.02 -11.98 -0.15
N ALA A 13 2.50 -13.18 0.13
CA ALA A 13 2.17 -14.16 -0.90
C ALA A 13 1.12 -13.64 -1.90
N THR A 14 0.07 -12.95 -1.43
CA THR A 14 -0.97 -12.41 -2.32
C THR A 14 -0.48 -11.26 -3.19
N VAL A 15 0.34 -10.34 -2.65
CA VAL A 15 0.92 -9.24 -3.44
C VAL A 15 1.89 -9.79 -4.50
N VAL A 16 2.71 -10.79 -4.15
CA VAL A 16 3.63 -11.44 -5.10
C VAL A 16 2.85 -12.17 -6.20
N LEU A 17 1.78 -12.89 -5.86
CA LEU A 17 0.95 -13.59 -6.84
C LEU A 17 0.24 -12.62 -7.79
N ALA A 18 -0.34 -11.53 -7.27
CA ALA A 18 -1.00 -10.52 -8.10
C ALA A 18 -0.02 -9.80 -9.02
N SER A 19 1.18 -9.49 -8.52
CA SER A 19 2.25 -8.86 -9.29
C SER A 19 2.80 -9.81 -10.35
N ALA A 20 2.98 -11.09 -10.02
CA ALA A 20 3.39 -12.12 -10.96
C ALA A 20 2.36 -12.30 -12.09
N LEU A 21 1.06 -12.33 -11.78
CA LEU A 21 0.00 -12.44 -12.78
C LEU A 21 -0.06 -11.22 -13.72
N LEU A 22 0.09 -10.01 -13.18
CA LEU A 22 0.15 -8.78 -13.98
C LEU A 22 1.39 -8.76 -14.90
N VAL A 23 2.57 -9.06 -14.35
CA VAL A 23 3.81 -9.10 -15.13
C VAL A 23 3.76 -10.21 -16.18
N PHE A 24 3.19 -11.37 -15.86
CA PHE A 24 3.05 -12.49 -16.78
C PHE A 24 2.04 -12.17 -17.90
N GLY A 25 0.91 -11.52 -17.58
CA GLY A 25 -0.06 -11.04 -18.56
C GLY A 25 0.53 -10.00 -19.51
N VAL A 26 1.25 -9.01 -18.99
CA VAL A 26 1.93 -7.98 -19.81
C VAL A 26 3.04 -8.59 -20.66
N ARG A 27 3.81 -9.56 -20.13
CA ARG A 27 4.84 -10.27 -20.92
C ARG A 27 4.25 -11.17 -22.00
N LEU A 28 3.07 -11.74 -21.81
CA LEU A 28 2.38 -12.47 -22.88
C LEU A 28 1.92 -11.53 -23.99
N ALA A 29 1.47 -10.32 -23.64
CA ALA A 29 1.02 -9.33 -24.62
C ALA A 29 2.17 -8.67 -25.40
N THR A 30 3.40 -8.68 -24.87
CA THR A 30 4.56 -7.96 -25.42
C THR A 30 5.65 -8.85 -26.00
N ARG A 31 5.55 -10.18 -25.84
CA ARG A 31 6.44 -11.08 -26.59
C ARG A 31 6.09 -10.96 -28.07
N GLY A 32 7.01 -10.36 -28.82
CA GLY A 32 6.99 -10.40 -30.28
C GLY A 32 6.72 -11.83 -30.74
N ASP A 33 5.86 -11.95 -31.74
CA ASP A 33 5.35 -13.23 -32.15
C ASP A 33 6.49 -14.22 -32.45
N PRO A 34 6.38 -15.48 -31.99
CA PRO A 34 7.41 -16.47 -32.25
C PRO A 34 7.61 -16.64 -33.77
N PRO A 35 8.86 -16.85 -34.22
CA PRO A 35 9.12 -17.13 -35.63
C PRO A 35 8.35 -18.37 -36.06
N VAL A 36 7.96 -18.40 -37.33
CA VAL A 36 7.27 -19.55 -37.93
C VAL A 36 8.22 -20.74 -37.96
N ASP A 37 7.79 -21.87 -37.38
CA ASP A 37 8.55 -23.12 -37.44
C ASP A 37 8.69 -23.63 -38.88
N ASP A 38 9.71 -24.45 -39.14
CA ASP A 38 10.02 -24.86 -40.51
C ASP A 38 8.91 -25.74 -41.12
N ALA A 39 8.17 -26.49 -40.29
CA ALA A 39 7.03 -27.28 -40.75
C ALA A 39 5.87 -26.41 -41.26
N THR A 40 5.55 -25.34 -40.54
CA THR A 40 4.53 -24.36 -40.89
C THR A 40 4.93 -23.58 -42.13
N ARG A 41 6.22 -23.25 -42.27
CA ARG A 41 6.76 -22.62 -43.49
C ARG A 41 6.59 -23.53 -44.71
N VAL A 42 6.97 -24.80 -44.60
CA VAL A 42 6.79 -25.80 -45.68
C VAL A 42 5.31 -25.96 -46.01
N TRP A 43 4.44 -26.01 -44.99
CA TRP A 43 2.99 -26.07 -45.17
C TRP A 43 2.46 -24.86 -45.96
N CYS A 44 2.84 -23.63 -45.58
CA CYS A 44 2.44 -22.41 -46.27
C CYS A 44 2.95 -22.30 -47.71
N LEU A 45 4.13 -22.87 -48.01
CA LEU A 45 4.71 -22.86 -49.36
C LEU A 45 4.21 -24.01 -50.25
N SER A 46 3.51 -25.01 -49.69
CA SER A 46 2.99 -26.14 -50.46
C SER A 46 1.98 -25.68 -51.51
N ALA A 47 1.96 -26.37 -52.66
CA ALA A 47 1.07 -26.02 -53.78
C ALA A 47 -0.41 -25.90 -53.38
N ALA A 48 -0.86 -26.74 -52.44
CA ALA A 48 -2.23 -26.74 -51.93
C ALA A 48 -2.59 -25.48 -51.11
N HIS A 49 -1.61 -24.76 -50.56
CA HIS A 49 -1.84 -23.63 -49.64
C HIS A 49 -1.32 -22.29 -50.17
N ARG A 50 -0.59 -22.30 -51.28
CA ARG A 50 -0.15 -21.07 -51.99
C ARG A 50 -1.31 -20.10 -52.30
N PRO A 51 -2.48 -20.53 -52.79
CA PRO A 51 -3.59 -19.60 -53.03
C PRO A 51 -4.03 -18.87 -51.75
N GLY A 52 -4.21 -19.62 -50.65
CA GLY A 52 -4.58 -19.04 -49.36
C GLY A 52 -3.51 -18.11 -48.78
N LEU A 53 -2.23 -18.40 -49.06
CA LEU A 53 -1.13 -17.51 -48.68
C LEU A 53 -1.19 -16.17 -49.42
N VAL A 54 -1.48 -16.18 -50.72
CA VAL A 54 -1.67 -14.97 -51.53
C VAL A 54 -2.86 -14.15 -51.03
N ASP A 55 -3.99 -14.81 -50.75
CA ASP A 55 -5.20 -14.14 -50.24
C ASP A 55 -4.96 -13.53 -48.85
N ALA A 56 -4.27 -14.24 -47.97
CA ALA A 56 -3.90 -13.71 -46.65
C ALA A 56 -2.93 -12.52 -46.79
N ALA A 57 -1.96 -12.58 -47.71
CA ALA A 57 -1.02 -11.48 -47.94
C ALA A 57 -1.75 -10.22 -48.47
N ARG A 58 -2.73 -10.42 -49.36
CA ARG A 58 -3.60 -9.36 -49.87
C ARG A 58 -4.47 -8.76 -48.78
N ALA A 59 -5.11 -9.61 -47.96
CA ALA A 59 -5.97 -9.16 -46.87
C ALA A 59 -5.21 -8.35 -45.81
N LEU A 60 -3.94 -8.69 -45.56
CA LEU A 60 -3.06 -7.94 -44.66
C LEU A 60 -2.42 -6.69 -45.31
N GLY A 61 -2.61 -6.48 -46.61
CA GLY A 61 -2.01 -5.36 -47.35
C GLY A 61 -0.49 -5.47 -47.51
N LEU A 62 0.08 -6.68 -47.42
CA LEU A 62 1.53 -6.90 -47.45
C LEU A 62 2.06 -7.21 -48.86
N ALA A 63 1.23 -7.83 -49.70
CA ALA A 63 1.53 -8.09 -51.11
C ALA A 63 0.23 -8.14 -51.92
N THR A 64 0.34 -7.93 -53.24
CA THR A 64 -0.78 -8.09 -54.18
C THR A 64 -0.50 -9.24 -55.15
N PRO A 65 -1.54 -9.85 -55.75
CA PRO A 65 -1.34 -10.84 -56.82
C PRO A 65 -0.52 -10.26 -57.98
N GLY A 66 0.42 -11.04 -58.50
CA GLY A 66 1.19 -10.70 -59.69
C GLY A 66 0.44 -10.96 -61.00
N PRO A 67 1.01 -10.58 -62.16
CA PRO A 67 0.39 -10.76 -63.47
C PRO A 67 0.35 -12.23 -63.94
N THR A 68 1.23 -13.07 -63.39
CA THR A 68 1.27 -14.52 -63.66
C THR A 68 0.73 -15.28 -62.45
N GLU A 69 0.02 -16.38 -62.70
CA GLU A 69 -0.49 -17.25 -61.65
C GLU A 69 0.63 -17.70 -60.71
N GLY A 70 0.38 -17.58 -59.39
CA GLY A 70 1.36 -17.93 -58.36
C GLY A 70 2.46 -16.90 -58.12
N GLN A 71 2.46 -15.74 -58.79
CA GLN A 71 3.36 -14.63 -58.47
C GLN A 71 2.71 -13.63 -57.51
N LEU A 72 3.57 -12.95 -56.74
CA LEU A 72 3.23 -11.86 -55.85
C LEU A 72 3.96 -10.59 -56.30
N SER A 73 3.38 -9.44 -55.99
CA SER A 73 3.98 -8.11 -56.15
C SER A 73 4.08 -7.44 -54.77
N TRP A 74 5.27 -6.99 -54.39
CA TRP A 74 5.53 -6.32 -53.12
C TRP A 74 6.60 -5.23 -53.29
N SER A 75 6.35 -4.03 -52.75
CA SER A 75 7.35 -2.94 -52.73
C SER A 75 8.01 -2.66 -54.10
N GLY A 76 7.26 -2.76 -55.21
CA GLY A 76 7.78 -2.53 -56.57
C GLY A 76 8.56 -3.70 -57.18
N ARG A 77 8.64 -4.85 -56.50
CA ARG A 77 9.22 -6.10 -57.02
C ARG A 77 8.12 -7.13 -57.26
N GLN A 78 8.37 -8.05 -58.19
CA GLN A 78 7.50 -9.18 -58.49
C GLN A 78 8.30 -10.48 -58.45
N GLY A 79 7.67 -11.55 -58.00
CA GLY A 79 8.32 -12.85 -57.91
C GLY A 79 7.47 -13.93 -57.27
N SER A 80 8.08 -15.08 -57.00
CA SER A 80 7.40 -16.21 -56.33
C SER A 80 7.28 -16.00 -54.82
N PRO A 81 6.41 -16.74 -54.11
CA PRO A 81 6.32 -16.72 -52.65
C PRO A 81 7.65 -17.03 -51.94
N GLU A 82 8.50 -17.87 -52.54
CA GLU A 82 9.84 -18.19 -52.02
C GLU A 82 10.78 -17.00 -52.12
N GLN A 83 10.75 -16.27 -53.25
CA GLN A 83 11.51 -15.04 -53.42
C GLN A 83 11.02 -13.96 -52.46
N TRP A 84 9.70 -13.84 -52.28
CA TRP A 84 9.12 -12.95 -51.29
C TRP A 84 9.54 -13.31 -49.86
N GLN A 85 9.56 -14.59 -49.50
CA GLN A 85 10.04 -15.05 -48.20
C GLN A 85 11.51 -14.69 -47.96
N ALA A 86 12.36 -14.82 -48.99
CA ALA A 86 13.77 -14.46 -48.91
C ALA A 86 13.96 -12.95 -48.74
N ASP A 87 13.20 -12.14 -49.48
CA ASP A 87 13.30 -10.67 -49.47
C ASP A 87 12.62 -10.01 -48.25
N ARG A 88 11.51 -10.59 -47.77
CA ARG A 88 10.61 -10.00 -46.76
C ARG A 88 10.14 -11.03 -45.71
N ARG A 89 11.10 -11.70 -45.08
CA ARG A 89 10.84 -12.80 -44.12
C ARG A 89 9.79 -12.50 -43.04
N ALA A 90 9.82 -11.31 -42.45
CA ALA A 90 8.88 -10.93 -41.39
C ALA A 90 7.42 -10.81 -41.89
N ASP A 91 7.23 -10.27 -43.09
CA ASP A 91 5.90 -10.11 -43.70
C ASP A 91 5.34 -11.48 -44.10
N PHE A 92 6.20 -12.35 -44.66
CA PHE A 92 5.85 -13.74 -44.93
C PHE A 92 5.43 -14.48 -43.66
N ASP A 93 6.23 -14.39 -42.59
CA ASP A 93 5.95 -15.07 -41.32
C ASP A 93 4.62 -14.58 -40.70
N ARG A 94 4.31 -13.28 -40.84
CA ARG A 94 3.03 -12.71 -40.40
C ARG A 94 1.85 -13.27 -41.21
N THR A 95 1.97 -13.34 -42.53
CA THR A 95 0.93 -13.89 -43.39
C THR A 95 0.72 -15.39 -43.18
N CYS A 96 1.79 -16.17 -43.09
CA CYS A 96 1.71 -17.60 -42.85
C CYS A 96 1.06 -17.93 -41.49
N ARG A 97 1.27 -17.09 -40.46
CA ARG A 97 0.55 -17.19 -39.17
C ARG A 97 -0.93 -16.85 -39.30
N ALA A 98 -1.27 -15.81 -40.06
CA ALA A 98 -2.68 -15.49 -40.31
C ALA A 98 -3.40 -16.64 -41.05
N LEU A 99 -2.77 -17.22 -42.06
CA LEU A 99 -3.31 -18.36 -42.81
C LEU A 99 -3.50 -19.60 -41.92
N THR A 100 -2.48 -19.95 -41.12
CA THR A 100 -2.60 -21.10 -40.21
C THR A 100 -3.61 -20.88 -39.10
N ALA A 101 -3.78 -19.65 -38.61
CA ALA A 101 -4.84 -19.31 -37.66
C ALA A 101 -6.22 -19.48 -38.29
N ALA A 102 -6.43 -19.00 -39.52
CA ALA A 102 -7.68 -19.21 -40.27
C ALA A 102 -7.97 -20.71 -40.47
N ALA A 103 -6.99 -21.49 -40.90
CA ALA A 103 -7.14 -22.93 -41.08
C ALA A 103 -7.46 -23.69 -39.77
N ARG A 104 -7.01 -23.18 -38.62
CA ARG A 104 -7.38 -23.72 -37.30
C ARG A 104 -8.82 -23.37 -36.92
N LEU A 105 -9.29 -22.17 -37.25
CA LEU A 105 -10.68 -21.77 -37.04
C LEU A 105 -11.63 -22.61 -37.88
N ASP A 106 -11.29 -22.91 -39.14
CA ASP A 106 -12.10 -23.77 -40.00
C ASP A 106 -12.20 -25.21 -39.47
N ARG A 107 -11.08 -25.76 -38.97
CA ARG A 107 -11.09 -27.08 -38.31
C ARG A 107 -11.86 -27.08 -36.99
N ALA A 108 -11.82 -25.98 -36.23
CA ALA A 108 -12.60 -25.84 -35.01
C ALA A 108 -14.11 -25.71 -35.32
N GLY A 109 -14.48 -25.06 -36.43
CA GLY A 109 -15.87 -24.95 -36.88
C GLY A 109 -16.49 -26.30 -37.30
N ALA A 110 -15.67 -27.24 -37.77
CA ALA A 110 -16.14 -28.52 -38.32
C ALA A 110 -16.50 -29.60 -37.28
N GLY A 111 -16.39 -29.33 -35.97
CA GLY A 111 -16.75 -30.34 -34.96
C GLY A 111 -16.47 -30.02 -33.49
N THR A 112 -16.23 -28.76 -33.12
CA THR A 112 -16.01 -28.44 -31.69
C THR A 112 -17.34 -28.50 -30.93
N PRO A 113 -17.48 -29.34 -29.88
CA PRO A 113 -18.65 -29.32 -29.01
C PRO A 113 -18.84 -27.91 -28.42
N PRO A 114 -20.09 -27.49 -28.14
CA PRO A 114 -20.36 -26.14 -27.65
C PRO A 114 -19.45 -25.81 -26.46
N PRO A 115 -18.85 -24.60 -26.42
CA PRO A 115 -17.95 -24.24 -25.35
C PRO A 115 -18.68 -24.40 -24.03
N SER A 116 -18.08 -25.19 -23.13
CA SER A 116 -18.61 -25.43 -21.80
C SER A 116 -18.99 -24.09 -21.15
N PRO A 117 -20.23 -23.90 -20.64
CA PRO A 117 -20.67 -22.64 -20.02
C PRO A 117 -19.79 -22.25 -18.83
N TRP A 118 -19.01 -23.19 -18.29
CA TRP A 118 -18.04 -22.95 -17.24
C TRP A 118 -16.83 -22.14 -17.69
N ALA A 119 -16.48 -22.13 -18.97
CA ALA A 119 -15.32 -21.41 -19.50
C ALA A 119 -15.50 -19.88 -19.41
N THR A 120 -16.72 -19.37 -19.49
CA THR A 120 -17.05 -17.94 -19.35
C THR A 120 -17.40 -17.55 -17.92
N LEU A 121 -17.95 -18.47 -17.12
CA LEU A 121 -18.31 -18.23 -15.72
C LEU A 121 -17.09 -18.17 -14.80
N LEU A 122 -16.09 -19.03 -14.99
CA LEU A 122 -14.91 -19.11 -14.12
C LEU A 122 -14.16 -17.77 -13.95
N PRO A 123 -13.80 -17.04 -15.03
CA PRO A 123 -13.10 -15.76 -14.88
C PRO A 123 -13.94 -14.70 -14.17
N SER A 124 -15.25 -14.69 -14.38
CA SER A 124 -16.18 -13.76 -13.72
C SER A 124 -16.27 -14.02 -12.22
N ILE A 125 -16.34 -15.29 -11.81
CA ILE A 125 -16.33 -15.71 -10.41
C ILE A 125 -15.00 -15.36 -9.74
N LEU A 126 -13.87 -15.61 -10.41
CA LEU A 126 -12.55 -15.25 -9.89
C LEU A 126 -12.39 -13.74 -9.70
N LEU A 127 -12.89 -12.94 -10.63
CA LEU A 127 -12.88 -11.48 -10.53
C LEU A 127 -13.74 -10.98 -9.36
N ALA A 128 -14.94 -11.55 -9.19
CA ALA A 128 -15.83 -11.24 -8.07
C ALA A 128 -15.18 -11.61 -6.72
N ALA A 129 -14.57 -12.80 -6.63
CA ALA A 129 -13.87 -13.25 -5.44
C ALA A 129 -12.66 -12.36 -5.10
N ALA A 130 -11.86 -11.99 -6.10
CA ALA A 130 -10.74 -11.06 -5.94
C ALA A 130 -11.21 -9.68 -5.44
N SER A 131 -12.31 -9.16 -6.01
CA SER A 131 -12.89 -7.87 -5.62
C SER A 131 -13.41 -7.89 -4.19
N ALA A 132 -14.13 -8.95 -3.79
CA ALA A 132 -14.62 -9.12 -2.43
C ALA A 132 -13.47 -9.25 -1.41
N ALA A 133 -12.39 -9.97 -1.76
CA ALA A 133 -11.20 -10.09 -0.93
C ALA A 133 -10.50 -8.72 -0.75
N LEU A 134 -10.39 -7.94 -1.83
CA LEU A 134 -9.84 -6.58 -1.78
C LEU A 134 -10.69 -5.68 -0.90
N ALA A 135 -12.00 -5.67 -1.10
CA ALA A 135 -12.94 -4.87 -0.32
C ALA A 135 -12.86 -5.23 1.17
N GLY A 136 -12.89 -6.53 1.52
CA GLY A 136 -12.73 -6.99 2.89
C GLY A 136 -11.40 -6.59 3.52
N TRP A 137 -10.31 -6.57 2.73
CA TRP A 137 -9.02 -6.08 3.18
C TRP A 137 -9.02 -4.58 3.45
N PHE A 138 -9.58 -3.76 2.54
CA PHE A 138 -9.71 -2.31 2.71
C PHE A 138 -10.60 -1.95 3.89
N SER A 139 -11.75 -2.62 4.08
CA SER A 139 -12.65 -2.40 5.21
C SER A 139 -11.97 -2.71 6.55
N ARG A 140 -11.18 -3.79 6.62
CA ARG A 140 -10.40 -4.09 7.83
C ARG A 140 -9.33 -3.02 8.08
N ARG A 141 -8.66 -2.57 7.02
CA ARG A 141 -7.62 -1.54 7.11
C ARG A 141 -8.20 -0.20 7.56
N SER A 142 -9.33 0.23 7.02
CA SER A 142 -10.00 1.48 7.40
C SER A 142 -10.54 1.44 8.82
N ALA A 143 -11.13 0.32 9.25
CA ALA A 143 -11.57 0.14 10.64
C ALA A 143 -10.41 0.27 11.64
N THR A 144 -9.24 -0.30 11.31
CA THR A 144 -8.03 -0.13 12.15
C THR A 144 -7.44 1.28 12.10
N ALA A 145 -7.67 2.05 11.03
CA ALA A 145 -7.20 3.43 10.94
C ALA A 145 -8.08 4.38 11.78
N GLY A 146 -9.40 4.16 11.78
CA GLY A 146 -10.33 4.94 12.60
C GLY A 146 -10.05 4.79 14.10
N THR A 147 -9.89 3.55 14.57
CA THR A 147 -9.56 3.24 15.97
C THR A 147 -8.25 3.89 16.44
N ARG A 148 -7.22 3.92 15.58
CA ARG A 148 -5.95 4.60 15.89
C ARG A 148 -6.09 6.10 16.01
N ARG A 149 -6.83 6.75 15.12
CA ARG A 149 -7.09 8.19 15.19
C ARG A 149 -7.81 8.54 16.49
N THR A 150 -8.86 7.79 16.83
CA THR A 150 -9.61 8.02 18.08
C THR A 150 -8.73 7.83 19.32
N GLU A 151 -7.78 6.89 19.30
CA GLU A 151 -6.84 6.68 20.42
C GLU A 151 -5.80 7.80 20.52
N ALA A 152 -5.26 8.26 19.38
CA ALA A 152 -4.37 9.41 19.33
C ALA A 152 -5.05 10.70 19.82
N ASP A 153 -6.29 10.93 19.39
CA ASP A 153 -7.09 12.09 19.82
C ASP A 153 -7.43 12.02 21.31
N ALA A 154 -7.71 10.83 21.84
CA ALA A 154 -7.92 10.63 23.28
C ALA A 154 -6.66 10.96 24.10
N LEU A 155 -5.46 10.58 23.64
CA LEU A 155 -4.20 10.98 24.28
C LEU A 155 -4.00 12.50 24.27
N ARG A 156 -4.25 13.14 23.12
CA ARG A 156 -4.16 14.60 22.99
C ARG A 156 -5.15 15.30 23.91
N ALA A 157 -6.38 14.81 24.00
CA ALA A 157 -7.40 15.33 24.90
C ALA A 157 -6.97 15.21 26.38
N ALA A 158 -6.58 14.01 26.82
CA ALA A 158 -6.12 13.78 28.20
C ALA A 158 -4.90 14.65 28.56
N THR A 159 -3.98 14.85 27.61
CA THR A 159 -2.81 15.71 27.80
C THR A 159 -3.21 17.17 28.00
N ARG A 160 -4.11 17.70 27.15
CA ARG A 160 -4.63 19.07 27.29
C ARG A 160 -5.36 19.28 28.62
N GLU A 161 -6.19 18.33 29.03
CA GLU A 161 -6.90 18.42 30.31
C GLU A 161 -5.94 18.42 31.50
N TYR A 162 -4.90 17.57 31.45
CA TYR A 162 -3.85 17.59 32.47
C TYR A 162 -3.07 18.91 32.48
N ALA A 163 -2.70 19.43 31.30
CA ALA A 163 -2.00 20.71 31.17
C ALA A 163 -2.81 21.88 31.74
N LEU A 164 -4.12 21.94 31.45
CA LEU A 164 -5.02 22.95 32.03
C LEU A 164 -5.10 22.85 33.57
N ALA A 165 -5.15 21.63 34.12
CA ALA A 165 -5.14 21.42 35.57
C ALA A 165 -3.80 21.86 36.21
N VAL A 166 -2.67 21.61 35.55
CA VAL A 166 -1.34 22.08 35.99
C VAL A 166 -1.27 23.61 35.93
N GLU A 167 -1.68 24.26 34.84
CA GLU A 167 -1.67 25.73 34.74
C GLU A 167 -2.60 26.40 35.76
N SER A 168 -3.72 25.77 36.11
CA SER A 168 -4.58 26.23 37.21
C SER A 168 -3.85 26.22 38.56
N LEU A 169 -3.09 25.16 38.85
CA LEU A 169 -2.22 25.08 40.04
C LEU A 169 -1.13 26.16 39.99
N LEU A 170 -0.43 26.31 38.86
CA LEU A 170 0.64 27.31 38.71
C LEU A 170 0.10 28.74 38.91
N SER A 171 -1.06 29.04 38.32
CA SER A 171 -1.75 30.33 38.48
C SER A 171 -2.21 30.59 39.92
N HIS A 172 -2.56 29.54 40.67
CA HIS A 172 -2.89 29.65 42.10
C HIS A 172 -1.64 29.97 42.94
N VAL A 173 -0.52 29.31 42.64
CA VAL A 173 0.79 29.57 43.28
C VAL A 173 1.29 30.99 42.96
N GLU A 174 1.16 31.45 41.71
CA GLU A 174 1.53 32.81 41.29
C GLU A 174 0.71 33.88 42.02
N ARG A 175 -0.60 33.66 42.20
CA ARG A 175 -1.51 34.63 42.86
C ARG A 175 -1.38 34.67 44.39
N VAL A 176 -0.47 33.90 44.99
CA VAL A 176 -0.22 33.90 46.44
C VAL A 176 -1.50 33.64 47.25
N THR A 177 -2.38 32.80 46.71
CA THR A 177 -3.64 32.51 47.40
C THR A 177 -3.34 31.66 48.63
N PRO A 178 -3.68 32.11 49.85
CA PRO A 178 -3.41 31.34 51.06
C PRO A 178 -4.28 30.07 51.08
N GLY A 179 -3.70 28.98 51.57
CA GLY A 179 -4.39 27.70 51.75
C GLY A 179 -4.02 26.61 50.73
N PRO A 180 -4.61 25.41 50.86
CA PRO A 180 -4.39 24.32 49.92
C PRO A 180 -5.05 24.63 48.57
N PHE A 181 -4.41 24.21 47.48
CA PHE A 181 -5.00 24.29 46.15
C PHE A 181 -6.29 23.45 46.10
N PRO A 182 -7.47 24.02 45.79
CA PRO A 182 -8.73 23.27 45.82
C PRO A 182 -8.83 22.19 44.73
N GLY A 183 -8.09 22.35 43.63
CA GLY A 183 -8.13 21.43 42.47
C GLY A 183 -7.18 20.23 42.57
N VAL A 184 -6.64 19.91 43.75
CA VAL A 184 -5.66 18.82 43.93
C VAL A 184 -6.18 17.48 43.44
N ASP A 185 -7.43 17.13 43.75
CA ASP A 185 -7.99 15.83 43.39
C ASP A 185 -8.29 15.72 41.90
N ASP A 186 -8.76 16.81 41.26
CA ASP A 186 -8.93 16.86 39.80
C ASP A 186 -7.57 16.72 39.10
N LEU A 187 -6.54 17.45 39.55
CA LEU A 187 -5.17 17.30 39.01
C LEU A 187 -4.65 15.86 39.11
N ARG A 188 -4.84 15.20 40.26
CA ARG A 188 -4.47 13.78 40.43
C ARG A 188 -5.29 12.84 39.56
N ALA A 189 -6.56 13.14 39.32
CA ALA A 189 -7.43 12.35 38.44
C ALA A 189 -6.98 12.48 36.98
N ARG A 190 -6.73 13.71 36.49
CA ARG A 190 -6.23 13.95 35.12
C ARG A 190 -4.86 13.32 34.89
N ARG A 191 -3.96 13.36 35.89
CA ARG A 191 -2.66 12.67 35.82
C ARG A 191 -2.84 11.16 35.64
N ARG A 192 -3.69 10.54 36.45
CA ARG A 192 -3.98 9.09 36.39
C ARG A 192 -4.64 8.69 35.08
N GLU A 193 -5.56 9.51 34.56
CA GLU A 193 -6.17 9.28 33.26
C GLU A 193 -5.12 9.29 32.14
N LEU A 194 -4.23 10.30 32.11
CA LEU A 194 -3.15 10.37 31.13
C LEU A 194 -2.21 9.14 31.23
N ALA A 195 -1.81 8.76 32.44
CA ALA A 195 -0.97 7.57 32.66
C ALA A 195 -1.68 6.28 32.19
N SER A 196 -2.95 6.10 32.53
CA SER A 196 -3.79 4.97 32.11
C SER A 196 -3.87 4.84 30.58
N ARG A 197 -4.04 5.96 29.87
CA ARG A 197 -4.04 5.99 28.40
C ARG A 197 -2.68 5.57 27.82
N LEU A 198 -1.58 6.07 28.38
CA LEU A 198 -0.23 5.68 27.96
C LEU A 198 0.07 4.19 28.22
N HIS A 199 -0.48 3.62 29.30
CA HIS A 199 -0.38 2.19 29.59
C HIS A 199 -1.23 1.34 28.64
N THR A 200 -2.41 1.83 28.24
CA THR A 200 -3.23 1.19 27.20
C THR A 200 -2.46 1.09 25.88
N VAL A 201 -1.83 2.20 25.45
CA VAL A 201 -0.94 2.21 24.26
C VAL A 201 0.23 1.24 24.43
N THR A 202 0.82 1.17 25.63
CA THR A 202 1.94 0.26 25.93
C THR A 202 1.50 -1.21 25.86
N GLY A 203 0.28 -1.53 26.28
CA GLY A 203 -0.31 -2.87 26.16
C GLY A 203 -0.51 -3.27 24.69
N ALA A 204 -0.98 -2.35 23.85
CA ALA A 204 -1.11 -2.56 22.40
C ALA A 204 0.26 -2.60 21.68
N HIS A 205 1.24 -1.83 22.16
CA HIS A 205 2.56 -1.65 21.55
C HIS A 205 3.74 -1.84 22.54
N PRO A 206 4.03 -3.07 22.99
CA PRO A 206 5.03 -3.32 24.06
C PRO A 206 6.47 -2.89 23.75
N ARG A 207 6.79 -2.60 22.48
CA ARG A 207 8.12 -2.16 22.04
C ARG A 207 8.30 -0.64 22.12
N TRP A 208 7.22 0.12 22.31
CA TRP A 208 7.27 1.58 22.36
C TRP A 208 7.69 2.06 23.74
N ARG A 209 9.01 2.13 23.95
CA ARG A 209 9.61 2.48 25.25
C ARG A 209 9.24 3.89 25.73
N LEU A 210 8.95 4.83 24.82
CA LEU A 210 8.59 6.20 25.19
C LEU A 210 7.26 6.23 25.96
N ALA A 211 6.20 5.60 25.44
CA ALA A 211 4.89 5.55 26.10
C ALA A 211 4.98 4.93 27.50
N ARG A 212 5.71 3.81 27.63
CA ARG A 212 5.96 3.18 28.94
C ARG A 212 6.66 4.12 29.90
N ARG A 213 7.79 4.71 29.50
CA ARG A 213 8.55 5.64 30.36
C ARG A 213 7.72 6.83 30.82
N LEU A 214 6.88 7.37 29.95
CA LEU A 214 5.98 8.47 30.29
C LEU A 214 4.91 8.05 31.30
N GLY A 215 4.26 6.90 31.07
CA GLY A 215 3.29 6.34 32.02
C GLY A 215 3.91 6.07 33.40
N ASP A 216 5.05 5.39 33.42
CA ASP A 216 5.79 5.09 34.65
C ASP A 216 6.23 6.39 35.38
N ALA A 217 6.67 7.41 34.64
CA ALA A 217 7.05 8.69 35.21
C ALA A 217 5.86 9.45 35.83
N LEU A 218 4.68 9.40 35.19
CA LEU A 218 3.46 10.01 35.72
C LEU A 218 2.92 9.28 36.96
N ASP A 219 3.13 7.96 37.06
CA ASP A 219 2.75 7.16 38.23
C ASP A 219 3.73 7.34 39.39
N ALA A 220 5.04 7.35 39.11
CA ALA A 220 6.09 7.50 40.12
C ALA A 220 6.20 8.94 40.64
N SER A 221 5.92 9.94 39.79
CA SER A 221 5.94 11.33 40.21
C SER A 221 4.76 11.60 41.13
N ALA A 222 5.05 12.08 42.33
CA ALA A 222 4.03 12.63 43.21
C ALA A 222 3.38 13.91 42.64
N GLY A 223 3.94 14.44 41.53
CA GLY A 223 3.44 15.55 40.73
C GLY A 223 3.94 16.91 41.22
N PRO A 224 3.61 18.00 40.50
CA PRO A 224 3.99 19.37 40.87
C PRO A 224 3.49 19.77 42.28
N LEU A 225 2.56 19.03 42.88
CA LEU A 225 2.05 19.29 44.22
C LEU A 225 3.06 19.03 45.35
N HIS A 226 4.04 18.16 45.15
CA HIS A 226 4.98 17.80 46.22
C HIS A 226 6.12 18.80 46.40
N ASP A 227 6.50 19.48 45.32
CA ASP A 227 7.66 20.38 45.29
C ASP A 227 7.27 21.86 45.36
N VAL A 228 6.00 22.18 45.67
CA VAL A 228 5.56 23.57 45.80
C VAL A 228 6.39 24.25 46.91
N PRO A 229 7.14 25.32 46.60
CA PRO A 229 7.94 26.03 47.59
C PRO A 229 7.07 26.52 48.75
N ARG A 230 7.33 26.03 49.97
CA ARG A 230 6.60 26.44 51.18
C ARG A 230 7.22 27.72 51.76
N GLY A 231 6.37 28.68 52.13
CA GLY A 231 6.75 29.75 53.08
C GLY A 231 7.46 30.99 52.51
N GLY A 232 7.16 31.43 51.29
CA GLY A 232 7.69 32.69 50.71
C GLY A 232 6.65 33.81 50.60
N THR A 233 7.12 35.07 50.58
CA THR A 233 6.28 36.23 50.19
C THR A 233 5.94 36.18 48.70
N ALA A 234 5.07 37.07 48.22
CA ALA A 234 4.72 37.18 46.80
C ALA A 234 5.95 37.30 45.88
N ASP A 235 7.00 37.95 46.37
CA ASP A 235 8.19 38.32 45.60
C ASP A 235 9.35 37.32 45.70
N ASP A 236 9.11 36.10 46.19
CA ASP A 236 10.17 35.09 46.28
C ASP A 236 10.63 34.62 44.88
N PRO A 237 11.88 34.91 44.45
CA PRO A 237 12.37 34.54 43.12
C PRO A 237 12.39 33.02 42.89
N ARG A 238 12.52 32.22 43.95
CA ARG A 238 12.51 30.75 43.86
C ARG A 238 11.17 30.23 43.35
N ARG A 239 10.08 30.92 43.67
CA ARG A 239 8.73 30.57 43.20
C ARG A 239 8.60 30.82 41.70
N ALA A 240 9.00 32.00 41.24
CA ALA A 240 8.96 32.33 39.82
C ALA A 240 9.85 31.40 38.99
N GLU A 241 11.01 31.02 39.52
CA GLU A 241 11.87 29.98 38.92
C GLU A 241 11.20 28.61 38.89
N TRP A 242 10.60 28.18 40.01
CA TRP A 242 9.88 26.90 40.09
C TRP A 242 8.72 26.83 39.09
N VAL A 243 7.89 27.88 39.00
CA VAL A 243 6.77 27.94 38.04
C VAL A 243 7.27 27.84 36.60
N ARG A 244 8.34 28.58 36.24
CA ARG A 244 8.98 28.47 34.92
C ARG A 244 9.51 27.07 34.64
N GLY A 245 10.10 26.42 35.63
CA GLY A 245 10.54 25.03 35.55
C GLY A 245 9.39 24.08 35.25
N GLN A 246 8.27 24.20 35.98
CA GLN A 246 7.08 23.36 35.76
C GLN A 246 6.46 23.57 34.38
N ARG A 247 6.36 24.82 33.89
CA ARG A 247 5.89 25.08 32.51
C ARG A 247 6.80 24.42 31.47
N THR A 248 8.11 24.47 31.67
CA THR A 248 9.10 23.84 30.78
C THR A 248 8.93 22.31 30.75
N GLU A 249 8.78 21.68 31.93
CA GLU A 249 8.53 20.24 32.01
C GLU A 249 7.18 19.84 31.41
N LEU A 250 6.13 20.65 31.62
CA LEU A 250 4.82 20.44 31.00
C LEU A 250 4.90 20.49 29.48
N SER A 251 5.53 21.51 28.88
CA SER A 251 5.71 21.59 27.43
C SER A 251 6.53 20.41 26.88
N ARG A 252 7.53 19.94 27.63
CA ARG A 252 8.30 18.74 27.25
C ARG A 252 7.43 17.49 27.26
N LEU A 253 6.60 17.32 28.30
CA LEU A 253 5.64 16.22 28.40
C LEU A 253 4.65 16.25 27.23
N GLU A 254 4.06 17.40 26.92
CA GLU A 254 3.13 17.58 25.80
C GLU A 254 3.75 17.17 24.47
N ALA A 255 4.98 17.63 24.19
CA ALA A 255 5.70 17.25 22.97
C ALA A 255 5.99 15.74 22.90
N GLN A 256 6.36 15.12 24.01
CA GLN A 256 6.62 13.68 24.08
C GLN A 256 5.34 12.85 23.93
N VAL A 257 4.21 13.29 24.50
CA VAL A 257 2.92 12.61 24.32
C VAL A 257 2.41 12.80 22.89
N GLU A 258 2.58 13.98 22.28
CA GLU A 258 2.23 14.19 20.87
C GLU A 258 3.05 13.27 19.94
N GLN A 259 4.34 13.06 20.24
CA GLN A 259 5.15 12.08 19.50
C GLN A 259 4.58 10.66 19.60
N VAL A 260 4.05 10.26 20.77
CA VAL A 260 3.35 8.99 20.94
C VAL A 260 2.03 8.97 20.16
N ALA A 261 1.21 10.03 20.25
CA ALA A 261 -0.06 10.13 19.53
C ALA A 261 0.13 10.03 18.01
N GLN A 262 1.12 10.72 17.44
CA GLN A 262 1.47 10.63 16.03
C GLN A 262 1.91 9.21 15.63
N ALA A 263 2.66 8.53 16.49
CA ALA A 263 3.06 7.15 16.27
C ALA A 263 1.85 6.20 16.30
N VAL A 264 0.90 6.39 17.23
CA VAL A 264 -0.38 5.63 17.29
C VAL A 264 -1.16 5.81 15.99
N GLU A 265 -1.28 7.04 15.51
CA GLU A 265 -1.97 7.37 14.27
C GLU A 265 -1.29 6.74 13.05
N ASN A 266 0.05 6.77 13.01
CA ASN A 266 0.87 6.34 11.87
C ASN A 266 1.96 5.31 12.26
N PRO A 267 1.60 4.07 12.64
CA PRO A 267 2.55 3.09 13.21
C PRO A 267 3.58 2.54 12.20
N GLY A 268 3.46 2.91 10.92
CA GLY A 268 4.45 2.61 9.87
C GLY A 268 5.59 3.62 9.77
N LEU A 269 5.41 4.81 10.33
CA LEU A 269 6.42 5.86 10.45
C LEU A 269 7.09 5.74 11.83
N VAL A 270 7.69 4.59 12.14
CA VAL A 270 8.30 4.41 13.47
C VAL A 270 9.40 5.46 13.67
N PRO A 271 9.29 6.31 14.72
CA PRO A 271 10.39 7.18 15.16
C PRO A 271 11.47 6.29 15.77
N GLY A 272 12.66 6.30 15.17
CA GLY A 272 13.76 5.39 15.46
C GLY A 272 14.85 5.41 14.40
N ARG A 273 14.52 5.86 13.18
CA ARG A 273 15.48 6.65 12.39
C ARG A 273 15.52 8.04 12.97
N THR A 274 16.62 8.42 13.60
CA THR A 274 17.05 9.82 13.64
C THR A 274 16.95 10.35 12.20
N PRO A 275 16.25 11.47 11.93
CA PRO A 275 16.37 12.13 10.64
C PRO A 275 17.85 12.42 10.43
N ALA A 276 18.42 11.89 9.35
CA ALA A 276 19.79 12.17 8.96
C ALA A 276 19.88 13.68 8.63
N GLY A 277 20.53 14.43 9.52
CA GLY A 277 21.11 15.73 9.22
C GLY A 277 20.15 16.91 9.06
N VAL A 278 20.04 17.70 10.12
CA VAL A 278 20.20 19.15 9.97
C VAL A 278 21.44 19.50 10.80
N ARG A 279 22.55 19.73 10.11
CA ARG A 279 23.70 20.47 10.63
C ARG A 279 23.45 21.94 10.35
#